data_AF-A0A9E4HIL1-F1
#
_entry.id   AF-A0A9E4HIL1-F1
#
_cell.length_a   1.000
_cell.length_b   1.000
_cell.length_c   1.000
_cell.angle_alpha   90.00
_cell.angle_beta   90.00
_cell.angle_gamma   90.00
#
_symmetry.space_group_name_H-M   'P 1'
#
loop_
_entity.id
_entity.type
_entity.pdbx_description
1 polymer ?
#
loop_
_entity_poly.entity_id
_entity_poly.type
_entity_poly.pdbx_seq_one_letter_code
_entity_poly.pdbx_strand_id
1 'polypeptide(L)' 'SLFTEGDMAWAAETKTDQALVAALKKGNRMVVTGTSKRGTKTTDTYSLAGFTASHRAINLACNLE' A
#
# COMPACT_ATOMS: atom_id res chain seq x y z
N SER A 1 6.88 5.87 -7.91
CA SER A 1 6.95 4.40 -8.13
C SER A 1 7.50 3.76 -6.87
N LEU A 2 7.27 2.46 -6.68
CA LEU A 2 7.80 1.69 -5.56
C LEU A 2 9.03 0.90 -6.02
N PHE A 3 9.94 0.59 -5.08
CA PHE A 3 11.00 -0.39 -5.32
C PHE A 3 10.65 -1.70 -4.61
N THR A 4 11.13 -2.82 -5.13
CA THR A 4 10.85 -4.15 -4.56
C THR A 4 11.99 -4.63 -3.69
N GLU A 5 11.68 -5.17 -2.52
CA GLU A 5 12.62 -5.88 -1.66
C GLU A 5 11.98 -7.18 -1.17
N GLY A 6 12.55 -8.32 -1.58
CA GLY A 6 11.92 -9.62 -1.42
C GLY A 6 10.55 -9.67 -2.10
N ASP A 7 9.52 -9.96 -1.31
CA ASP A 7 8.11 -10.03 -1.75
C ASP A 7 7.32 -8.73 -1.45
N MET A 8 8.00 -7.68 -1.01
CA MET A 8 7.39 -6.40 -0.63
C MET A 8 7.73 -5.28 -1.62
N ALA A 9 6.86 -4.27 -1.68
CA ALA A 9 7.08 -3.04 -2.44
C ALA A 9 7.09 -1.84 -1.50
N TRP A 10 8.15 -1.05 -1.56
CA TRP A 10 8.44 0.02 -0.61
C TRP A 10 8.46 1.39 -1.27
N ALA A 11 8.00 2.40 -0.53
CA ALA A 11 8.19 3.80 -0.87
C ALA A 11 9.60 4.23 -0.43
N ALA A 12 10.37 4.84 -1.34
CA ALA A 12 11.72 5.30 -1.04
C ALA A 12 11.78 6.53 -0.13
N GLU A 13 10.70 7.31 -0.10
CA GLU A 13 10.63 8.58 0.63
C GLU A 13 9.40 8.60 1.55
N THR A 14 9.57 9.17 2.75
CA THR A 14 8.47 9.40 3.70
C THR A 14 7.31 10.17 3.08
N LYS A 15 7.59 11.15 2.20
CA LYS A 15 6.55 11.92 1.51
C LYS A 15 5.69 11.03 0.60
N THR A 16 6.32 10.07 -0.08
CA THR A 16 5.60 9.13 -0.95
C THR A 16 4.77 8.17 -0.10
N ASP A 17 5.30 7.70 1.02
CA ASP A 17 4.58 6.84 1.96
C ASP A 17 3.32 7.53 2.53
N GLN A 18 3.47 8.77 3.01
CA GLN A 18 2.34 9.57 3.51
C GLN A 18 1.27 9.81 2.44
N ALA A 19 1.67 10.08 1.20
CA ALA A 19 0.74 10.27 0.08
C ALA A 19 0.00 8.96 -0.24
N LEU A 20 0.68 7.82 -0.20
CA LEU A 20 0.07 6.50 -0.39
C LEU A 20 -0.94 6.20 0.71
N VAL A 21 -0.57 6.31 1.98
CA VAL A 21 -1.48 6.09 3.11
C VAL A 21 -2.71 7.00 3.02
N ALA A 22 -2.52 8.28 2.69
CA ALA A 22 -3.63 9.21 2.52
C ALA A 22 -4.57 8.82 1.38
N ALA A 23 -4.04 8.31 0.27
CA ALA A 23 -4.84 7.80 -0.84
C ALA A 23 -5.59 6.52 -0.45
N LEU A 24 -4.94 5.59 0.25
CA LEU A 24 -5.54 4.33 0.72
C LEU A 24 -6.69 4.58 1.71
N LYS A 25 -6.55 5.54 2.62
CA LYS A 25 -7.62 5.92 3.57
C LYS A 25 -8.86 6.51 2.88
N LYS A 26 -8.70 7.16 1.73
CA LYS A 26 -9.78 7.83 0.98
C LYS A 26 -10.39 6.95 -0.12
N GLY A 27 -9.62 6.00 -0.65
CA GLY A 27 -10.03 5.11 -1.72
C GLY A 27 -10.89 3.94 -1.24
N ASN A 28 -11.57 3.31 -2.19
CA ASN A 28 -12.30 2.05 -1.98
C ASN A 28 -11.70 0.86 -2.75
N ARG A 29 -10.76 1.13 -3.66
CA ARG A 29 -10.10 0.14 -4.52
C ARG A 29 -8.69 0.61 -4.87
N MET A 30 -7.74 -0.32 -4.85
CA MET A 30 -6.36 -0.12 -5.29
C MET A 30 -6.07 -1.03 -6.48
N VAL A 31 -5.35 -0.52 -7.48
CA VAL A 31 -4.83 -1.32 -8.60
C VAL A 31 -3.32 -1.22 -8.58
N VAL A 32 -2.67 -2.37 -8.51
CA VAL A 32 -1.21 -2.50 -8.54
C VAL A 32 -0.85 -3.13 -9.88
N THR A 33 0.03 -2.48 -10.63
CA THR A 33 0.61 -3.04 -11.85
C THR A 33 2.09 -3.26 -11.64
N GLY A 34 2.57 -4.39 -12.14
CA GLY A 34 3.97 -4.79 -11.98
C GLY A 34 4.43 -5.69 -13.10
N THR A 35 5.73 -5.89 -13.17
CA THR A 35 6.35 -6.86 -14.07
C THR A 35 7.11 -7.86 -13.23
N SER A 36 6.72 -9.13 -13.29
CA SER A 36 7.42 -10.20 -12.57
C SER A 36 8.83 -10.42 -13.13
N LYS A 37 9.68 -11.11 -12.37
CA LYS A 37 11.03 -11.53 -12.83
C LYS A 37 11.00 -12.34 -14.14
N ARG A 38 9.87 -12.98 -14.47
CA ARG A 38 9.67 -13.73 -15.72
C ARG A 38 9.22 -12.86 -16.91
N GLY A 39 9.09 -11.54 -16.73
CA GLY A 39 8.63 -10.60 -17.75
C GLY A 39 7.10 -10.50 -17.89
N THR A 40 6.33 -11.27 -17.11
CA THR A 40 4.86 -11.21 -17.14
C THR A 40 4.38 -9.92 -16.47
N LYS A 41 3.55 -9.13 -17.18
CA LYS A 41 2.81 -8.01 -16.60
C LYS A 41 1.67 -8.54 -15.72
N THR A 42 1.63 -8.11 -14.47
CA THR A 42 0.55 -8.43 -13.54
C THR A 42 -0.28 -7.19 -13.26
N THR A 43 -1.56 -7.42 -12.95
CA THR A 43 -2.49 -6.37 -12.53
C THR A 43 -3.31 -6.95 -11.40
N ASP A 44 -3.05 -6.47 -10.20
CA ASP A 44 -3.69 -6.93 -8.97
C ASP A 44 -4.65 -5.84 -8.50
N THR A 45 -5.90 -6.22 -8.22
CA THR A 45 -6.91 -5.28 -7.74
C THR A 45 -7.34 -5.68 -6.35
N TYR A 46 -7.22 -4.74 -5.42
CA TYR A 46 -7.54 -4.93 -4.01
C TYR A 46 -8.70 -4.03 -3.60
N SER A 47 -9.62 -4.56 -2.81
CA SER A 47 -10.61 -3.76 -2.09
C SER A 47 -9.92 -3.02 -0.95
N LEU A 48 -10.29 -1.75 -0.75
CA LEU A 48 -9.85 -0.96 0.41
C LEU A 48 -10.94 -0.85 1.49
N ALA A 49 -12.01 -1.64 1.36
CA ALA A 49 -13.03 -1.74 2.40
C ALA A 49 -12.38 -2.14 3.74
N GLY A 50 -12.57 -1.31 4.76
CA GLY A 50 -12.00 -1.54 6.09
C GLY A 50 -10.56 -1.04 6.29
N PHE A 51 -9.85 -0.56 5.26
CA PHE A 51 -8.45 -0.12 5.38
C PHE A 51 -8.28 0.93 6.49
N THR A 52 -9.11 1.98 6.50
CA THR A 52 -9.05 3.04 7.51
C THR A 52 -9.29 2.53 8.93
N ALA A 53 -10.19 1.54 9.09
CA ALA A 53 -10.45 0.95 10.40
C ALA A 53 -9.24 0.13 10.89
N SER A 54 -8.68 -0.72 10.02
CA SER A 54 -7.50 -1.53 10.34
C SER A 54 -6.27 -0.66 10.61
N HIS A 55 -6.05 0.40 9.83
CA HIS A 55 -4.95 1.33 10.04
C HIS A 55 -5.04 2.03 11.41
N ARG A 56 -6.24 2.47 11.81
CA ARG A 56 -6.44 3.04 13.15
C ARG A 56 -6.18 2.00 14.26
N ALA A 57 -6.68 0.78 14.08
CA ALA A 57 -6.48 -0.29 15.06
C ALA A 57 -4.99 -0.61 15.27
N ILE A 58 -4.20 -0.65 14.20
CA ILE A 58 -2.74 -0.88 14.28
C ILE A 58 -2.03 0.29 14.97
N ASN A 59 -2.39 1.54 14.63
CA ASN A 59 -1.79 2.72 15.28
C ASN A 59 -2.05 2.73 16.79
N LEU A 60 -3.29 2.42 17.21
CA LEU A 60 -3.65 2.32 18.62
C LEU A 60 -2.85 1.22 19.33
N ALA A 61 -2.71 0.04 18.70
CA ALA A 61 -1.94 -1.07 19.26
C ALA A 61 -0.44 -0.73 19.42
N CYS A 62 0.09 0.15 18.58
CA CYS A 62 1.48 0.63 18.61
C CYS A 62 1.68 1.92 19.44
N ASN A 63 0.65 2.44 20.11
CA ASN A 63 0.68 3.71 20.86
C ASN A 63 1.10 4.93 20.00
N LEU A 64 0.63 4.98 18.75
CA LEU A 64 0.88 6.10 17.82
C LEU A 64 -0.29 7.09 17.76
N GLU A 65 -1.47 6.71 18.27
CA GLU A 65 -2.69 7.52 18.41
C GLU A 65 -3.32 7.30 19.79
#